data_AF-A0A1W9PQ26-F1
#
_entry.id   AF-A0A1W9PQ26-F1
#
_cell.length_a   1.000
_cell.length_b   1.000
_cell.length_c   1.000
_cell.angle_alpha   90.00
_cell.angle_beta   90.00
_cell.angle_gamma   90.00
#
_symmetry.space_group_name_H-M   'P 1'
#
loop_
_entity.id
_entity.type
_entity.pdbx_description
1 polymer ?
#
loop_
_entity_poly.entity_id
_entity_poly.type
_entity_poly.pdbx_seq_one_letter_code
_entity_poly.pdbx_strand_id
1 'polypeptide(L)'
;LNSDSTVVAGPYHPAFGYMVRSEILFDRLKTALKAHDTEGKSLTVTLPPGQGATLRGLKNVNIGRIKKMFGIGSIRIVEDKKVAPGQIVCSTSQDSLLSP
;
A
#
# COMPACT_ATOMS: atom_id res chain seq x y z
N LEU A 1 37.67 19.20 -6.97
CA LEU A 1 36.84 18.54 -8.00
C LEU A 1 35.39 18.67 -7.57
N ASN A 2 34.66 19.61 -8.17
CA ASN A 2 33.20 19.67 -8.08
C ASN A 2 32.68 18.84 -9.23
N SER A 3 32.13 17.66 -8.96
CA SER A 3 31.49 16.85 -10.00
C SER A 3 30.03 17.25 -10.04
N ASP A 4 29.74 18.12 -10.99
CA ASP A 4 28.43 18.65 -11.35
C ASP A 4 27.37 17.54 -11.38
N SER A 5 26.47 17.63 -10.41
CA SER A 5 25.20 16.91 -10.35
C SER A 5 24.32 17.40 -11.49
N THR A 6 24.64 16.93 -12.70
CA THR A 6 23.85 17.16 -13.89
C THR A 6 22.65 16.21 -13.81
N VAL A 7 21.70 16.54 -12.93
CA VAL A 7 20.40 15.91 -12.86
C VAL A 7 19.64 16.35 -14.11
N VAL A 8 19.87 15.64 -15.21
CA VAL A 8 19.05 15.74 -16.42
C VAL A 8 17.67 15.21 -16.05
N ALA A 9 16.79 16.11 -15.59
CA ALA A 9 15.37 15.85 -15.43
C ALA A 9 14.68 15.80 -16.79
N GLY A 10 14.91 14.71 -17.52
CA GLY A 10 13.91 14.24 -18.46
C GLY A 10 12.64 13.78 -17.71
N PRO A 11 11.48 13.68 -18.38
CA PRO A 11 10.16 13.39 -17.78
C PRO A 11 10.07 12.05 -17.02
N TYR A 12 11.11 11.22 -17.07
CA TYR A 12 11.22 9.92 -16.40
C TYR A 12 12.20 9.98 -15.23
N HIS A 13 11.89 10.75 -14.20
CA HIS A 13 12.59 10.62 -12.93
C HIS A 13 12.09 9.36 -12.19
N PRO A 14 12.96 8.39 -11.87
CA PRO A 14 12.56 7.13 -11.21
C PRO A 14 11.78 7.35 -9.89
N ALA A 15 12.09 8.43 -9.18
CA ALA A 15 11.39 8.85 -7.97
C ALA A 15 9.92 9.23 -8.23
N PHE A 16 9.63 9.93 -9.33
CA PHE A 16 8.24 10.26 -9.71
C PHE A 16 7.45 9.00 -10.05
N GLY A 17 8.04 8.08 -10.80
CA GLY A 17 7.39 6.79 -11.08
C GLY A 17 7.07 6.00 -9.80
N TYR A 18 7.96 6.02 -8.80
CA TYR A 18 7.70 5.41 -7.50
C TYR A 18 6.54 6.10 -6.76
N MET A 19 6.53 7.43 -6.71
CA MET A 19 5.45 8.20 -6.06
C MET A 19 4.08 7.90 -6.70
N VAL A 20 4.01 7.91 -8.04
CA VAL A 20 2.78 7.58 -8.79
C VAL A 20 2.31 6.16 -8.48
N ARG A 21 3.21 5.16 -8.53
CA ARG A 21 2.86 3.78 -8.21
C ARG A 21 2.43 3.61 -6.74
N SER A 22 3.05 4.35 -5.83
CA SER A 22 2.71 4.33 -4.41
C SER A 22 1.29 4.86 -4.18
N GLU A 23 0.92 5.98 -4.80
CA GLU A 23 -0.44 6.53 -4.69
C GLU A 23 -1.48 5.61 -5.36
N ILE A 24 -1.16 5.00 -6.51
CA ILE A 24 -2.07 4.02 -7.16
C ILE A 24 -2.34 2.83 -6.22
N LEU A 25 -1.31 2.29 -5.56
CA LEU A 25 -1.49 1.19 -4.61
C LEU A 25 -2.25 1.63 -3.36
N PHE A 26 -2.03 2.85 -2.89
CA PHE A 26 -2.77 3.43 -1.78
C PHE A 26 -4.27 3.55 -2.09
N ASP A 27 -4.62 4.08 -3.26
CA ASP A 27 -6.03 4.24 -3.68
C ASP A 27 -6.72 2.88 -3.88
N ARG A 28 -5.99 1.89 -4.40
CA ARG A 28 -6.47 0.51 -4.50
C ARG A 28 -6.75 -0.09 -3.13
N LEU A 29 -5.81 0.04 -2.20
CA LEU A 29 -5.99 -0.44 -0.82
C LEU A 29 -7.18 0.26 -0.16
N LYS A 30 -7.28 1.59 -0.27
CA LYS A 30 -8.43 2.35 0.23
C LYS A 30 -9.75 1.84 -0.34
N THR A 31 -9.81 1.55 -1.64
CA THR A 31 -11.01 1.04 -2.30
C THR A 31 -11.37 -0.36 -1.81
N ALA A 32 -10.40 -1.25 -1.65
CA ALA A 32 -10.63 -2.59 -1.11
C ALA A 32 -11.16 -2.53 0.33
N LEU A 33 -10.61 -1.64 1.17
CA LEU A 33 -11.00 -1.51 2.57
C LEU A 33 -12.38 -0.92 2.79
N LYS A 34 -12.95 -0.18 1.83
CA LYS A 34 -14.33 0.35 1.94
C LYS A 34 -15.38 -0.75 2.12
N ALA A 35 -15.10 -1.97 1.66
CA ALA A 35 -16.00 -3.12 1.80
C ALA A 35 -15.81 -3.87 3.12
N HIS A 36 -14.83 -3.50 3.96
CA HIS A 36 -14.50 -4.21 5.18
C HIS A 36 -14.69 -3.32 6.42
N ASP A 37 -15.31 -3.89 7.45
CA ASP A 37 -15.24 -3.31 8.79
C ASP A 37 -13.85 -3.54 9.38
N THR A 38 -13.13 -2.45 9.63
CA THR A 38 -11.68 -2.41 9.88
C THR A 38 -11.32 -1.70 11.19
N GLU A 39 -12.29 -1.10 11.87
CA GLU A 39 -12.06 -0.31 13.08
C GLU A 39 -11.58 -1.20 14.24
N GLY A 40 -10.45 -0.85 14.84
CA GLY A 40 -9.82 -1.60 15.93
C GLY A 40 -9.22 -2.96 15.53
N LYS A 41 -9.42 -3.42 14.29
CA LYS A 41 -9.01 -4.76 13.83
C LYS A 41 -7.57 -4.79 13.34
N SER A 42 -7.06 -6.00 13.16
CA SER A 42 -5.81 -6.25 12.45
C SER A 42 -6.10 -6.55 10.98
N LEU A 43 -5.47 -5.78 10.10
CA LEU A 43 -5.56 -5.91 8.65
C LEU A 43 -4.32 -6.62 8.12
N THR A 44 -4.51 -7.68 7.35
CA THR A 44 -3.46 -8.28 6.53
C THR A 44 -3.66 -7.86 5.08
N VAL A 45 -2.63 -7.25 4.50
CA VAL A 45 -2.59 -6.89 3.08
C VAL A 45 -1.60 -7.81 2.39
N THR A 46 -2.11 -8.61 1.46
CA THR A 46 -1.30 -9.53 0.65
C THR A 46 -1.15 -8.97 -0.76
N LEU A 47 0.07 -8.91 -1.25
CA LEU A 47 0.40 -8.36 -2.57
C LEU A 47 1.58 -9.11 -3.22
N PRO A 48 1.85 -8.88 -4.52
CA PRO A 48 2.98 -9.50 -5.19
C PRO A 48 4.32 -9.08 -4.58
N PRO A 49 5.35 -9.93 -4.67
CA PRO A 49 6.68 -9.60 -4.17
C PRO A 49 7.27 -8.35 -4.84
N GLY A 50 7.99 -7.55 -4.05
CA GLY A 50 8.61 -6.30 -4.50
C GLY A 50 7.69 -5.08 -4.51
N GLN A 51 6.40 -5.24 -4.21
CA GLN A 51 5.46 -4.10 -4.10
C GLN A 51 5.23 -3.63 -2.66
N GLY A 52 5.72 -4.35 -1.64
CA GLY A 52 5.55 -4.00 -0.22
C GLY A 52 6.13 -2.63 0.13
N ALA A 53 7.34 -2.34 -0.33
CA ALA A 53 7.96 -1.03 -0.12
C ALA A 53 7.22 0.10 -0.83
N THR A 54 6.65 -0.17 -2.01
CA THR A 54 5.87 0.80 -2.79
C THR A 54 4.53 1.11 -2.12
N LEU A 55 3.84 0.07 -1.61
CA LEU A 55 2.59 0.25 -0.88
C LEU A 55 2.80 1.00 0.44
N ARG A 56 3.85 0.67 1.20
CA ARG A 56 4.21 1.39 2.43
C ARG A 56 4.46 2.87 2.18
N GLY A 57 4.96 3.21 1.00
CA GLY A 57 5.39 4.55 0.65
C GLY A 57 6.65 4.96 1.41
N LEU A 58 7.18 6.13 1.09
CA LEU A 58 8.35 6.67 1.76
C LEU A 58 8.08 6.80 3.27
N LYS A 59 8.94 6.20 4.11
CA LYS A 59 8.83 6.22 5.58
C LYS A 59 7.49 5.70 6.13
N ASN A 60 6.85 4.74 5.45
CA ASN A 60 5.57 4.15 5.88
C ASN A 60 4.39 5.15 5.95
N VAL A 61 4.47 6.28 5.24
CA VAL A 61 3.43 7.32 5.26
C VAL A 61 2.06 6.77 4.89
N ASN A 62 1.98 5.85 3.92
CA ASN A 62 0.72 5.27 3.49
C ASN A 62 0.08 4.39 4.57
N ILE A 63 0.89 3.66 5.34
CA ILE A 63 0.40 2.82 6.45
C ILE A 63 -0.20 3.71 7.53
N GLY A 64 0.46 4.80 7.89
CA GLY A 64 -0.06 5.78 8.85
C GLY A 64 -1.37 6.42 8.36
N ARG A 65 -1.44 6.81 7.09
CA ARG A 65 -2.66 7.35 6.46
C ARG A 65 -3.81 6.36 6.52
N ILE A 66 -3.61 5.12 6.09
CA ILE A 66 -4.65 4.07 6.10
C ILE A 66 -5.13 3.76 7.53
N LYS A 67 -4.21 3.61 8.49
CA LYS A 67 -4.59 3.37 9.90
C LYS A 67 -5.50 4.47 10.44
N LYS A 68 -5.14 5.73 10.20
CA LYS A 68 -5.94 6.88 10.66
C LYS A 68 -7.30 6.97 9.95
N MET A 69 -7.35 6.69 8.64
CA MET A 69 -8.57 6.80 7.85
C MET A 69 -9.61 5.73 8.15
N PHE A 70 -9.17 4.52 8.51
CA PHE A 70 -10.04 3.36 8.71
C PHE A 70 -10.06 2.83 10.16
N GLY A 71 -9.42 3.55 11.09
CA GLY A 71 -9.37 3.14 12.50
C GLY A 71 -8.63 1.82 12.75
N ILE A 72 -7.74 1.38 11.84
CA ILE A 72 -7.09 0.07 11.92
C ILE A 72 -6.04 0.02 13.03
N GLY A 73 -6.15 -0.95 13.94
CA GLY A 73 -5.19 -1.13 15.03
C GLY A 73 -3.81 -1.57 14.53
N SER A 74 -3.77 -2.62 13.70
CA SER A 74 -2.52 -3.15 13.15
C SER A 74 -2.61 -3.47 11.66
N ILE A 75 -1.52 -3.23 10.93
CA ILE A 75 -1.43 -3.56 9.49
C ILE A 75 -0.22 -4.45 9.30
N ARG A 76 -0.44 -5.63 8.73
CA ARG A 76 0.59 -6.57 8.30
C ARG A 76 0.63 -6.61 6.79
N ILE A 77 1.83 -6.45 6.22
CA ILE A 77 2.04 -6.59 4.77
C ILE A 77 2.71 -7.94 4.53
N VAL A 78 2.10 -8.74 3.65
CA VAL A 78 2.60 -10.04 3.21
C VAL A 78 2.83 -9.99 1.71
N GLU A 79 4.01 -10.41 1.28
CA GLU A 79 4.31 -10.58 -0.13
C GLU A 79 4.12 -12.05 -0.51
N ASP A 80 3.25 -12.32 -1.48
CA ASP A 80 2.94 -13.68 -1.95
C ASP A 80 3.01 -13.74 -3.48
N LYS A 81 3.75 -14.74 -3.99
CA LYS A 81 3.91 -15.02 -5.42
C LYS A 81 2.61 -15.48 -6.09
N LYS A 82 1.62 -15.93 -5.31
CA LYS A 82 0.31 -16.36 -5.80
C LYS A 82 -0.59 -15.17 -6.17
N VAL A 83 -0.27 -13.96 -5.69
CA VAL A 83 -1.04 -12.75 -6.02
C VAL A 83 -0.56 -12.21 -7.37
N ALA A 84 -1.50 -11.94 -8.28
CA ALA A 84 -1.18 -11.43 -9.60
C ALA A 84 -0.63 -9.99 -9.54
N PRO A 85 0.28 -9.59 -10.44
CA PRO A 85 0.79 -8.23 -10.53
C PRO A 85 -0.34 -7.19 -10.56
N GLY A 86 -0.31 -6.26 -9.60
CA GLY A 86 -1.31 -5.19 -9.49
C GLY A 86 -2.58 -5.58 -8.74
N GLN A 87 -2.69 -6.80 -8.22
CA GLN A 87 -3.76 -7.20 -7.32
C GLN A 87 -3.36 -6.92 -5.87
N ILE A 88 -4.34 -6.56 -5.04
CA ILE A 88 -4.20 -6.42 -3.59
C ILE A 88 -5.31 -7.21 -2.95
N VAL A 89 -4.98 -8.09 -2.01
CA VAL A 89 -5.95 -8.87 -1.23
C VAL A 89 -5.90 -8.36 0.20
N CYS A 90 -7.08 -8.08 0.77
CA CYS A 90 -7.22 -7.62 2.14
C CYS A 90 -7.99 -8.68 2.94
N SER A 91 -7.52 -8.99 4.14
CA SER A 91 -8.27 -9.79 5.10
C SER A 91 -8.18 -9.17 6.49
N THR A 92 -9.30 -9.11 7.20
CA THR A 92 -9.34 -8.65 8.59
C THR A 92 -9.50 -9.85 9.51
N SER A 93 -9.08 -9.74 10.76
CA SER A 93 -9.15 -10.83 11.75
C SER A 93 -10.57 -11.24 12.17
N GLN A 94 -11.61 -10.69 11.52
CA GLN A 94 -13.01 -10.93 11.85
C GLN A 94 -13.86 -10.78 10.57
N ASP A 95 -13.55 -11.54 9.54
CA ASP A 95 -14.49 -11.82 8.43
C ASP A 95 -15.53 -12.87 8.87
N SER A 96 -16.08 -12.68 10.07
CA SER A 96 -17.18 -13.48 10.59
C SER A 96 -18.40 -12.57 10.69
N LEU A 97 -19.36 -12.84 9.80
CA LEU A 97 -20.79 -12.52 9.89
C LEU A 97 -21.19 -11.07 9.54
N LEU A 98 -21.32 -10.82 8.24
CA LEU A 98 -22.51 -10.12 7.76
C LEU A 98 -23.37 -11.14 7.00
N SER A 99 -24.22 -11.85 7.75
CA SER A 99 -25.39 -12.52 7.20
C SER A 99 -26.59 -11.62 7.52
N PRO A 100 -27.39 -11.15 6.54
CA PRO A 100 -28.72 -10.65 6.83
C PRO A 100 -29.64 -11.77 7.34
#